data_AF-A0A7V3UX93-F1
#
_entry.id   AF-A0A7V3UX93-F1
#
_cell.length_a   1.000
_cell.length_b   1.000
_cell.length_c   1.000
_cell.angle_alpha   90.00
_cell.angle_beta   90.00
_cell.angle_gamma   90.00
#
_symmetry.space_group_name_H-M   'P 1'
#
loop_
_entity.id
_entity.type
_entity.pdbx_description
1 polymer ?
#
loop_
_entity_poly.entity_id
_entity_poly.type
_entity_poly.pdbx_seq_one_letter_code
_entity_poly.pdbx_strand_id
1 'polypeptide(L)'
;MRLHLTLLSLFFFVACNLLQAQTSELEQTLAKITGDASKAYVAPISSAFGANLNSGWVHSAPKATKFSLDIEVGFVAMATLFGSSNQTFTSSGKFRFNSAQAEQLIPSNITGTQRAQIKNEILSRDFTVSISGPTIVGKKTDSVKVKFPGAVIQGQTLGAKDIVLPVTGYLEELPALPLAVPQV
;
A
#
# COMPACT_ATOMS: atom_id res chain seq x y z
N MET A 1 -36.67 -25.12 -1.14
CA MET A 1 -36.15 -24.03 -2.00
C MET A 1 -36.13 -22.66 -1.31
N ARG A 2 -37.23 -22.19 -0.69
CA ARG A 2 -37.29 -20.85 -0.06
C ARG A 2 -36.32 -20.64 1.11
N LEU A 3 -36.11 -21.63 1.97
CA LEU A 3 -35.20 -21.55 3.13
C LEU A 3 -33.72 -21.44 2.72
N HIS A 4 -33.30 -22.16 1.67
CA HIS A 4 -31.92 -22.09 1.14
C HIS A 4 -31.63 -20.74 0.46
N LEU A 5 -32.64 -20.15 -0.19
CA LEU A 5 -32.50 -18.84 -0.82
C LEU A 5 -32.37 -17.70 0.22
N THR A 6 -33.10 -17.79 1.33
CA THR A 6 -32.95 -16.85 2.47
C THR A 6 -31.62 -17.03 3.21
N LEU A 7 -31.12 -18.27 3.33
CA LEU A 7 -29.79 -18.50 3.92
C LEU A 7 -28.67 -17.95 3.02
N LEU A 8 -28.80 -18.12 1.70
CA LEU A 8 -27.85 -17.60 0.72
C LEU A 8 -27.86 -16.06 0.69
N SER A 9 -29.04 -15.42 0.78
CA SER A 9 -29.11 -13.96 0.83
C SER A 9 -28.55 -13.40 2.14
N LEU A 10 -28.79 -14.08 3.26
CA LEU A 10 -28.22 -13.69 4.56
C LEU A 10 -26.69 -13.86 4.56
N PHE A 11 -26.19 -14.96 4.00
CA PHE A 11 -24.75 -15.19 3.82
C PHE A 11 -24.11 -14.13 2.91
N PHE A 12 -24.77 -13.76 1.81
CA PHE A 12 -24.32 -12.69 0.93
C PHE A 12 -24.32 -11.32 1.62
N PHE A 13 -25.33 -11.03 2.43
CA PHE A 13 -25.40 -9.77 3.19
C PHE A 13 -24.30 -9.69 4.27
N VAL A 14 -24.04 -10.79 4.98
CA VAL A 14 -22.97 -10.85 5.99
C VAL A 14 -21.59 -10.76 5.34
N ALA A 15 -21.37 -11.44 4.21
CA ALA A 15 -20.12 -11.37 3.45
C ALA A 15 -19.84 -9.95 2.91
N CYS A 16 -20.87 -9.24 2.43
CA CYS A 16 -20.73 -7.86 1.96
C CYS A 16 -20.37 -6.88 3.09
N ASN A 17 -20.92 -7.05 4.30
CA ASN A 17 -20.57 -6.19 5.44
C ASN A 17 -19.13 -6.43 5.92
N LEU A 18 -18.64 -7.68 5.87
CA LEU A 18 -17.27 -8.02 6.24
C LEU A 18 -16.24 -7.45 5.23
N LEU A 19 -16.59 -7.42 3.94
CA LEU A 19 -15.74 -6.80 2.91
C LEU A 19 -15.58 -5.29 3.11
N GLN A 20 -16.65 -4.58 3.50
CA GLN A 20 -16.61 -3.12 3.71
C GLN A 20 -15.70 -2.70 4.88
N ALA A 21 -15.57 -3.54 5.91
CA ALA A 21 -14.69 -3.27 7.04
C ALA A 21 -13.19 -3.29 6.66
N GLN A 22 -12.79 -4.21 5.77
CA GLN A 22 -11.40 -4.38 5.35
C GLN A 22 -10.94 -3.27 4.37
N THR A 23 -11.84 -2.78 3.50
CA THR A 23 -11.53 -1.63 2.62
C THR A 23 -11.28 -0.36 3.41
N SER A 24 -12.04 -0.10 4.48
CA SER A 24 -11.85 1.11 5.29
C SER A 24 -10.48 1.16 5.96
N GLU A 25 -9.96 0.02 6.43
CA GLU A 25 -8.65 -0.06 7.08
C GLU A 25 -7.49 0.16 6.08
N LEU A 26 -7.59 -0.44 4.89
CA LEU A 26 -6.61 -0.23 3.82
C LEU A 26 -6.64 1.23 3.34
N GLU A 27 -7.82 1.82 3.14
CA GLU A 27 -7.96 3.23 2.77
C GLU A 27 -7.34 4.15 3.82
N GLN A 28 -7.60 3.91 5.11
CA GLN A 28 -6.98 4.65 6.20
C GLN A 28 -5.45 4.49 6.23
N THR A 29 -4.95 3.30 5.86
CA THR A 29 -3.53 3.02 5.75
C THR A 29 -2.90 3.79 4.58
N LEU A 30 -3.52 3.72 3.41
CA LEU A 30 -3.09 4.43 2.21
C LEU A 30 -3.22 5.95 2.35
N ALA A 31 -4.17 6.45 3.13
CA ALA A 31 -4.31 7.88 3.42
C ALA A 31 -3.19 8.43 4.30
N LYS A 32 -2.51 7.58 5.08
CA LYS A 32 -1.37 7.97 5.93
C LYS A 32 -0.06 8.06 5.16
N ILE A 33 0.00 7.51 3.94
CA ILE A 33 1.17 7.53 3.06
C ILE A 33 0.84 8.27 1.76
N THR A 34 1.81 8.97 1.18
CA THR A 34 1.55 9.87 0.04
C THR A 34 1.89 9.21 -1.29
N GLY A 35 0.98 9.32 -2.27
CA GLY A 35 1.25 9.12 -3.70
C GLY A 35 2.12 7.90 -4.03
N ASP A 36 3.36 8.13 -4.46
CA ASP A 36 4.28 7.09 -4.92
C ASP A 36 4.70 6.12 -3.82
N ALA A 37 4.66 6.50 -2.55
CA ALA A 37 4.84 5.56 -1.44
C ALA A 37 3.64 4.60 -1.31
N SER A 38 2.42 5.09 -1.55
CA SER A 38 1.21 4.26 -1.58
C SER A 38 1.26 3.25 -2.73
N LYS A 39 1.77 3.66 -3.91
CA LYS A 39 2.02 2.77 -5.04
C LYS A 39 3.07 1.71 -4.70
N ALA A 40 4.21 2.11 -4.13
CA ALA A 40 5.28 1.20 -3.75
C ALA A 40 4.84 0.20 -2.66
N TYR A 41 3.99 0.65 -1.72
CA TYR A 41 3.41 -0.20 -0.68
C TYR A 41 2.58 -1.36 -1.26
N VAL A 42 1.74 -1.09 -2.27
CA VAL A 42 0.86 -2.10 -2.88
C VAL A 42 1.48 -2.83 -4.08
N ALA A 43 2.66 -2.39 -4.55
CA ALA A 43 3.31 -2.89 -5.75
C ALA A 43 3.45 -4.42 -5.82
N PRO A 44 3.77 -5.15 -4.74
CA PRO A 44 3.85 -6.61 -4.80
C PRO A 44 2.53 -7.26 -5.26
N ILE A 45 1.40 -6.82 -4.71
CA ILE A 45 0.09 -7.40 -5.01
C ILE A 45 -0.37 -7.02 -6.41
N SER A 46 -0.21 -5.76 -6.82
CA SER A 46 -0.59 -5.33 -8.18
C SER A 46 0.26 -6.01 -9.25
N SER A 47 1.56 -6.20 -8.98
CA SER A 47 2.45 -6.95 -9.87
C SER A 47 2.08 -8.43 -9.94
N ALA A 48 1.82 -9.09 -8.80
CA ALA A 48 1.39 -10.48 -8.76
C ALA A 48 0.10 -10.72 -9.56
N PHE A 49 -0.88 -9.83 -9.39
CA PHE A 49 -2.13 -9.88 -10.13
C PHE A 49 -1.91 -9.69 -11.64
N GLY A 50 -1.13 -8.68 -12.04
CA GLY A 50 -0.83 -8.43 -13.45
C GLY A 50 -0.05 -9.58 -14.11
N ALA A 51 0.94 -10.15 -13.41
CA ALA A 51 1.73 -11.28 -13.90
C ALA A 51 0.87 -12.54 -14.10
N ASN A 52 -0.05 -12.83 -13.17
CA ASN A 52 -0.92 -13.99 -13.27
C ASN A 52 -2.02 -13.80 -14.34
N LEU A 53 -2.55 -12.59 -14.52
CA LEU A 53 -3.44 -12.32 -15.65
C LEU A 53 -2.72 -12.52 -16.98
N ASN A 54 -1.52 -11.93 -17.16
CA ASN A 54 -0.77 -12.09 -18.40
C ASN A 54 -0.42 -13.56 -18.68
N SER A 55 -0.10 -14.32 -17.63
CA SER A 55 0.20 -15.75 -17.75
C SER A 55 -1.04 -16.59 -18.05
N GLY A 56 -2.19 -16.30 -17.42
CA GLY A 56 -3.45 -17.03 -17.68
C GLY A 56 -3.98 -16.82 -19.10
N TRP A 57 -3.68 -15.68 -19.72
CA TRP A 57 -4.10 -15.38 -21.10
C TRP A 57 -3.14 -15.93 -22.17
N VAL A 58 -1.83 -16.03 -21.90
CA VAL A 58 -0.81 -16.38 -22.92
C VAL A 58 -0.03 -17.65 -22.56
N HIS A 59 -0.68 -18.65 -21.93
CA HIS A 59 0.05 -19.86 -21.49
C HIS A 59 0.29 -20.89 -22.60
N SER A 60 -0.48 -20.85 -23.69
CA SER A 60 -0.37 -21.82 -24.78
C SER A 60 -0.02 -21.13 -26.10
N ALA A 61 1.09 -21.56 -26.71
CA ALA A 61 1.44 -21.16 -28.07
C ALA A 61 0.47 -21.85 -29.06
N PRO A 62 -0.10 -21.12 -30.05
CA PRO A 62 -0.96 -21.72 -31.05
C PRO A 62 -0.22 -22.84 -31.76
N LYS A 63 -0.87 -23.99 -31.95
CA LYS A 63 -0.30 -25.06 -32.79
C LYS A 63 -0.17 -24.52 -34.21
N ALA A 64 0.92 -24.87 -34.91
CA ALA A 64 1.19 -24.39 -36.26
C ALA A 64 0.23 -25.02 -37.28
N THR A 65 -1.00 -24.51 -37.35
CA THR A 65 -2.05 -24.92 -38.28
C THR A 65 -2.49 -23.71 -39.10
N LYS A 66 -2.50 -23.84 -40.44
CA LYS A 66 -2.66 -22.70 -41.35
C LYS A 66 -4.03 -22.00 -41.27
N PHE A 67 -5.04 -22.64 -40.66
CA PHE A 67 -6.39 -22.10 -40.42
C PHE A 67 -7.09 -22.89 -39.30
N SER A 68 -6.86 -22.54 -38.03
CA SER A 68 -7.69 -23.01 -36.91
C SER A 68 -8.11 -21.83 -36.01
N LEU A 69 -9.37 -21.84 -35.58
CA LEU A 69 -9.87 -21.02 -34.49
C LEU A 69 -9.89 -21.92 -33.26
N ASP A 70 -8.86 -21.80 -32.41
CA ASP A 70 -8.78 -22.51 -31.15
C ASP A 70 -9.35 -21.60 -30.04
N ILE A 71 -10.52 -21.97 -29.51
CA ILE A 71 -11.15 -21.32 -28.35
C ILE A 71 -11.07 -22.31 -27.19
N GLU A 72 -10.32 -21.97 -26.15
CA GLU A 72 -10.14 -22.81 -24.97
C GLU A 72 -10.68 -22.09 -23.74
N VAL A 73 -11.84 -22.55 -23.25
CA VAL A 73 -12.44 -22.03 -22.02
C VAL A 73 -12.06 -22.94 -20.86
N GLY A 74 -11.28 -22.40 -19.94
CA GLY A 74 -10.74 -23.11 -18.78
C GLY A 74 -10.53 -22.21 -17.57
N PHE A 75 -10.07 -22.79 -16.47
CA PHE A 75 -9.60 -22.05 -15.29
C PHE A 75 -8.17 -22.46 -14.99
N VAL A 76 -7.28 -21.48 -14.85
CA VAL A 76 -5.89 -21.72 -14.43
C VAL A 76 -5.75 -21.26 -12.98
N ALA A 77 -5.36 -22.19 -12.11
CA ALA A 77 -4.97 -21.90 -10.74
C ALA A 77 -3.48 -21.51 -10.72
N MET A 78 -3.18 -20.32 -10.20
CA MET A 78 -1.84 -19.76 -10.12
C MET A 78 -1.54 -19.31 -8.70
N ALA A 79 -0.26 -19.29 -8.34
CA ALA A 79 0.19 -18.68 -7.09
C ALA A 79 1.44 -17.84 -7.37
N THR A 80 1.44 -16.59 -6.93
CA THR A 80 2.65 -15.75 -6.99
C THR A 80 3.38 -15.83 -5.66
N LEU A 81 4.64 -16.27 -5.68
CA LEU A 81 5.50 -16.29 -4.50
C LEU A 81 6.11 -14.91 -4.25
N PHE A 82 6.13 -14.46 -2.99
CA PHE A 82 6.78 -13.21 -2.61
C PHE A 82 8.14 -13.49 -1.96
N GLY A 83 9.21 -12.99 -2.60
CA GLY A 83 10.55 -12.99 -2.02
C GLY A 83 10.78 -11.84 -1.04
N SER A 84 11.92 -11.86 -0.35
CA SER A 84 12.33 -10.81 0.60
C SER A 84 12.40 -9.41 -0.01
N SER A 85 12.76 -9.30 -1.30
CA SER A 85 12.76 -8.02 -2.05
C SER A 85 11.37 -7.38 -2.16
N ASN A 86 10.30 -8.16 -2.01
CA ASN A 86 8.93 -7.68 -2.12
C ASN A 86 8.35 -7.24 -0.77
N GLN A 87 9.05 -7.48 0.33
CA GLN A 87 8.56 -7.20 1.68
C GLN A 87 8.83 -5.77 2.15
N THR A 88 9.74 -5.04 1.49
CA THR A 88 10.10 -3.67 1.86
C THR A 88 10.13 -2.77 0.64
N PHE A 89 9.96 -1.46 0.86
CA PHE A 89 10.08 -0.46 -0.19
C PHE A 89 10.83 0.77 0.29
N THR A 90 11.31 1.55 -0.67
CA THR A 90 11.79 2.92 -0.45
C THR A 90 11.27 3.78 -1.61
N SER A 91 10.82 4.99 -1.29
CA SER A 91 10.33 5.97 -2.25
C SER A 91 10.67 7.37 -1.75
N SER A 92 10.61 8.36 -2.62
CA SER A 92 10.76 9.77 -2.27
C SER A 92 9.56 10.54 -2.80
N GLY A 93 9.05 11.50 -2.03
CA GLY A 93 7.82 12.19 -2.40
C GLY A 93 7.55 13.44 -1.58
N LYS A 94 6.51 14.16 -1.99
CA LYS A 94 5.97 15.30 -1.25
C LYS A 94 5.11 14.80 -0.09
N PHE A 95 5.43 15.26 1.11
CA PHE A 95 4.73 14.88 2.33
C PHE A 95 4.37 16.13 3.15
N ARG A 96 3.11 16.18 3.59
CA ARG A 96 2.61 17.21 4.49
C ARG A 96 2.49 16.64 5.89
N PHE A 97 3.27 17.18 6.82
CA PHE A 97 3.21 16.76 8.21
C PHE A 97 1.95 17.28 8.88
N ASN A 98 1.35 16.48 9.76
CA ASN A 98 0.25 16.92 10.61
C ASN A 98 0.77 17.60 11.89
N SER A 99 -0.15 18.11 12.71
CA SER A 99 0.17 18.84 13.95
C SER A 99 1.08 18.06 14.90
N ALA A 100 0.81 16.77 15.13
CA ALA A 100 1.60 15.94 16.03
C ALA A 100 3.00 15.65 15.48
N GLN A 101 3.11 15.39 14.18
CA GLN A 101 4.39 15.14 13.52
C GLN A 101 5.24 16.42 13.45
N ALA A 102 4.62 17.57 13.17
CA ALA A 102 5.30 18.86 13.18
C ALA A 102 5.92 19.15 14.56
N GLU A 103 5.21 18.87 15.65
CA GLU A 103 5.76 19.02 17.01
C GLU A 103 6.99 18.15 17.26
N GLN A 104 7.02 16.95 16.67
CA GLN A 104 8.18 16.06 16.76
C GLN A 104 9.38 16.62 15.99
N LEU A 105 9.16 17.35 14.89
CA LEU A 105 10.24 17.93 14.08
C LEU A 105 10.89 19.15 14.73
N ILE A 106 10.19 19.88 15.60
CA ILE A 106 10.70 21.11 16.20
C ILE A 106 11.56 20.79 17.43
N PRO A 107 12.85 21.18 17.44
CA PRO A 107 13.73 21.04 18.60
C PRO A 107 13.15 21.60 19.90
N SER A 108 13.48 21.00 21.03
CA SER A 108 12.96 21.39 22.35
C SER A 108 13.45 22.75 22.83
N ASN A 109 14.59 23.25 22.30
CA ASN A 109 15.13 24.57 22.61
C ASN A 109 14.32 25.72 21.97
N ILE A 110 13.43 25.42 21.02
CA ILE A 110 12.56 26.40 20.38
C ILE A 110 11.21 26.41 21.11
N THR A 111 10.88 27.54 21.73
CA THR A 111 9.70 27.69 22.60
C THR A 111 8.87 28.94 22.25
N GLY A 112 7.72 29.10 22.89
CA GLY A 112 6.87 30.29 22.75
C GLY A 112 6.33 30.54 21.34
N THR A 113 6.21 31.81 20.97
CA THR A 113 5.64 32.25 19.68
C THR A 113 6.39 31.71 18.47
N GLN A 114 7.72 31.61 18.56
CA GLN A 114 8.56 31.10 17.47
C GLN A 114 8.24 29.63 17.15
N ARG A 115 7.98 28.81 18.18
CA ARG A 115 7.55 27.43 18.00
C ARG A 115 6.23 27.34 17.24
N ALA A 116 5.25 28.16 17.62
CA ALA A 116 3.95 28.20 16.95
C ALA A 116 4.07 28.65 15.48
N GLN A 117 4.93 29.62 15.18
CA GLN A 117 5.19 30.08 13.82
C GLN A 117 5.83 28.99 12.96
N ILE A 118 6.88 28.34 13.46
CA ILE A 118 7.54 27.22 12.77
C ILE A 118 6.56 26.08 12.53
N LYS A 119 5.73 25.74 13.53
CA LYS A 119 4.69 24.73 13.38
C LYS A 119 3.72 25.09 12.25
N ASN A 120 3.17 26.29 12.24
CA ASN A 120 2.25 26.74 11.19
C ASN A 120 2.90 26.71 9.80
N GLU A 121 4.19 27.02 9.73
CA GLU A 121 4.96 26.93 8.49
C GLU A 121 5.14 25.48 8.02
N ILE A 122 5.42 24.53 8.93
CA ILE A 122 5.49 23.09 8.63
C ILE A 122 4.13 22.59 8.11
N LEU A 123 3.02 23.00 8.74
CA LEU A 123 1.68 22.56 8.38
C LEU A 123 1.18 23.10 7.03
N SER A 124 1.73 24.22 6.56
CA SER A 124 1.27 24.92 5.36
C SER A 124 1.95 24.47 4.06
N ARG A 125 3.01 23.66 4.12
CA ARG A 125 3.80 23.27 2.94
C ARG A 125 4.07 21.77 2.85
N ASP A 126 4.48 21.35 1.67
CA ASP A 126 4.96 20.00 1.44
C ASP A 126 6.48 19.94 1.48
N PHE A 127 7.00 18.89 2.12
CA PHE A 127 8.43 18.60 2.17
C PHE A 127 8.75 17.43 1.26
N THR A 128 9.87 17.52 0.54
CA THR A 128 10.42 16.34 -0.14
C THR A 128 11.08 15.46 0.93
N VAL A 129 10.56 14.26 1.11
CA VAL A 129 11.01 13.31 2.13
C VAL A 129 11.32 11.96 1.51
N SER A 130 12.13 11.15 2.19
CA SER A 130 12.31 9.73 1.86
C SER A 130 11.36 8.91 2.73
N ILE A 131 10.61 8.00 2.11
CA ILE A 131 9.62 7.14 2.77
C ILE A 131 10.07 5.69 2.57
N SER A 132 10.18 4.93 3.65
CA SER A 132 10.65 3.54 3.59
C SER A 132 9.96 2.68 4.65
N GLY A 133 9.79 1.39 4.38
CA GLY A 133 9.22 0.47 5.36
C GLY A 133 8.69 -0.81 4.73
N PRO A 134 7.81 -1.55 5.42
CA PRO A 134 7.21 -2.76 4.87
C PRO A 134 6.24 -2.43 3.73
N THR A 135 6.17 -3.30 2.73
CA THR A 135 5.07 -3.32 1.75
C THR A 135 3.81 -3.94 2.37
N ILE A 136 2.72 -4.02 1.59
CA ILE A 136 1.48 -4.68 2.02
C ILE A 136 1.68 -6.16 2.40
N VAL A 137 2.67 -6.84 1.82
CA VAL A 137 3.08 -8.23 2.18
C VAL A 137 4.29 -8.27 3.11
N GLY A 138 4.68 -7.13 3.70
CA GLY A 138 5.78 -7.05 4.64
C GLY A 138 5.39 -7.49 6.05
N LYS A 139 6.31 -7.27 6.99
CA LYS A 139 6.15 -7.59 8.41
C LYS A 139 5.16 -6.65 9.11
N LYS A 140 4.34 -7.19 10.01
CA LYS A 140 3.54 -6.38 10.96
C LYS A 140 4.37 -5.73 12.06
N THR A 141 5.53 -6.30 12.36
CA THR A 141 6.45 -5.78 13.39
C THR A 141 7.31 -4.61 12.90
N ASP A 142 7.31 -4.34 11.59
CA ASP A 142 7.97 -3.17 11.01
C ASP A 142 6.94 -2.08 10.67
N SER A 143 7.39 -0.85 10.53
CA SER A 143 6.52 0.31 10.27
C SER A 143 7.12 1.25 9.25
N VAL A 144 6.26 1.90 8.48
CA VAL A 144 6.68 2.91 7.51
C VAL A 144 7.27 4.12 8.25
N LYS A 145 8.40 4.59 7.75
CA LYS A 145 9.16 5.72 8.27
C LYS A 145 9.24 6.80 7.21
N VAL A 146 9.04 8.04 7.65
CA VAL A 146 9.22 9.24 6.85
C VAL A 146 10.45 9.96 7.35
N LYS A 147 11.49 10.00 6.54
CA LYS A 147 12.74 10.69 6.82
C LYS A 147 12.65 12.13 6.33
N PHE A 148 12.50 13.04 7.29
CA PHE A 148 12.63 14.47 7.07
C PHE A 148 14.11 14.81 6.89
N PRO A 149 14.52 15.43 5.77
CA PRO A 149 15.95 15.70 5.49
C PRO A 149 16.53 16.88 6.30
N GLY A 150 15.68 17.63 7.02
CA GLY A 150 16.04 18.91 7.61
C GLY A 150 15.56 20.08 6.73
N ALA A 151 15.35 21.24 7.34
CA ALA A 151 15.00 22.47 6.64
C ALA A 151 15.31 23.70 7.49
N VAL A 152 15.53 24.84 6.85
CA VAL A 152 15.56 26.14 7.53
C VAL A 152 14.16 26.76 7.48
N ILE A 153 13.57 27.03 8.65
CA ILE A 153 12.20 27.54 8.80
C ILE A 153 12.24 28.70 9.79
N GLN A 154 11.74 29.88 9.43
CA GLN A 154 11.82 31.09 10.27
C GLN A 154 13.25 31.38 10.78
N GLY A 155 14.28 31.14 9.94
CA GLY A 155 15.69 31.32 10.32
C GLY A 155 16.23 30.29 11.30
N GLN A 156 15.47 29.25 11.65
CA GLN A 156 15.89 28.14 12.51
C GLN A 156 16.19 26.90 11.68
N THR A 157 17.32 26.25 11.95
CA THR A 157 17.70 24.99 11.31
C THR A 157 17.04 23.81 12.02
N LEU A 158 16.07 23.18 11.36
CA LEU A 158 15.52 21.91 11.78
C LEU A 158 16.41 20.79 11.26
N GLY A 159 16.89 19.92 12.16
CA GLY A 159 17.70 18.76 11.80
C GLY A 159 16.89 17.67 11.10
N ALA A 160 17.61 16.74 10.45
CA ALA A 160 16.99 15.55 9.90
C ALA A 160 16.37 14.69 11.00
N LYS A 161 15.19 14.12 10.75
CA LYS A 161 14.47 13.30 11.73
C LYS A 161 13.58 12.27 11.05
N ASP A 162 13.51 11.09 11.66
CA ASP A 162 12.61 10.03 11.22
C ASP A 162 11.28 10.11 12.00
N ILE A 163 10.18 10.09 11.25
CA ILE A 163 8.81 10.05 11.77
C ILE A 163 8.24 8.68 11.46
N VAL A 164 7.89 7.91 12.49
CA VAL A 164 7.26 6.59 12.33
C VAL A 164 5.77 6.78 12.11
N LEU A 165 5.25 6.16 11.05
CA LEU A 165 3.83 6.11 10.75
C LEU A 165 3.23 4.79 11.26
N PRO A 166 1.98 4.78 11.73
CA PRO A 166 1.28 3.56 12.13
C PRO A 166 0.75 2.84 10.88
N VAL A 167 1.67 2.42 10.01
CA VAL A 167 1.44 1.69 8.77
C VAL A 167 2.43 0.53 8.73
N THR A 168 1.91 -0.70 8.67
CA THR A 168 2.69 -1.94 8.73
C THR A 168 2.32 -2.84 7.55
N GLY A 169 2.93 -4.03 7.45
CA GLY A 169 2.52 -5.02 6.44
C GLY A 169 1.15 -5.61 6.74
N TYR A 170 0.14 -5.26 5.94
CA TYR A 170 -1.25 -5.65 6.18
C TYR A 170 -1.47 -7.17 6.11
N LEU A 171 -0.82 -7.83 5.14
CA LEU A 171 -1.01 -9.25 4.81
C LEU A 171 -0.01 -10.19 5.50
N GLU A 172 0.70 -9.72 6.54
CA GLU A 172 1.51 -10.58 7.43
C GLU A 172 2.51 -11.50 6.73
N GLU A 173 3.41 -10.97 5.91
CA GLU A 173 4.41 -11.81 5.23
C GLU A 173 3.80 -12.94 4.39
N LEU A 174 2.62 -12.69 3.79
CA LEU A 174 1.94 -13.64 2.92
C LEU A 174 2.95 -14.28 1.94
N PRO A 175 3.24 -15.59 2.04
CA PRO A 175 4.29 -16.21 1.23
C PRO A 175 3.89 -16.36 -0.24
N ALA A 176 2.58 -16.52 -0.48
CA ALA A 176 2.03 -16.68 -1.81
C ALA A 176 0.62 -16.07 -1.92
N LEU A 177 0.34 -15.41 -3.04
CA LEU A 177 -1.03 -14.98 -3.38
C LEU A 177 -1.66 -15.99 -4.35
N PRO A 178 -2.65 -16.79 -3.91
CA PRO A 178 -3.39 -17.67 -4.82
C PRO A 178 -4.34 -16.84 -5.69
N LEU A 179 -4.38 -17.15 -6.99
CA LEU A 179 -5.26 -16.52 -7.97
C LEU A 179 -5.87 -17.57 -8.89
N ALA A 180 -7.14 -17.38 -9.25
CA ALA A 180 -7.84 -18.16 -10.26
C ALA A 180 -8.34 -17.20 -11.32
N VAL A 181 -7.94 -17.41 -12.56
CA VAL A 181 -8.28 -16.53 -13.68
C VAL A 181 -9.03 -17.32 -14.76
N PRO A 182 -10.11 -16.76 -15.34
CA PRO A 182 -10.78 -17.37 -16.47
C PRO A 182 -9.86 -17.33 -17.69
N GLN A 183 -9.81 -18.44 -18.42
CA GLN A 183 -9.10 -18.59 -19.68
C GLN A 183 -10.11 -18.49 -20.83
N VAL A 184 -9.72 -17.79 -21.89
CA VAL A 184 -10.53 -17.60 -23.11
C VAL A 184 -9.67 -17.78 -24.35
#